data_AF-A0AAX3NFK0-F1
#
_entry.id   AF-A0AAX3NFK0-F1
#
_cell.length_a   1.000
_cell.length_b   1.000
_cell.length_c   1.000
_cell.angle_alpha   90.00
_cell.angle_beta   90.00
_cell.angle_gamma   90.00
#
_symmetry.space_group_name_H-M   'P 1'
#
loop_
_entity.id
_entity.type
_entity.pdbx_description
1 polymer ?
#
loop_
_entity_poly.entity_id
_entity_poly.type
_entity_poly.pdbx_seq_one_letter_code
_entity_poly.pdbx_strand_id
1 'polypeptide(L)'
;MSDLTQQALTALADAGLGNESAAEAFVLGYQAGYDAALTLAISIETHINSNEPTDEEIETCARGFFQGTPGPTNWDDCSEVSKQAWLHAAKKALAAVNAMKTKEQQ
;
A
#
# COMPACT_ATOMS: atom_id res chain seq x y z
N MET A 1 4.04 -13.61 50.99
CA MET A 1 3.24 -12.99 49.91
C MET A 1 4.26 -12.61 48.85
N SER A 2 4.37 -13.39 47.77
CA SER A 2 5.32 -13.11 46.69
C SER A 2 4.94 -11.79 46.07
N ASP A 3 5.85 -10.82 46.11
CA ASP A 3 5.64 -9.48 45.59
C ASP A 3 5.50 -9.56 44.07
N LEU A 4 4.26 -9.36 43.59
CA LEU A 4 3.91 -9.38 42.17
C LEU A 4 4.78 -8.38 41.38
N THR A 5 5.23 -7.32 42.06
CA THR A 5 6.16 -6.32 41.55
C THR A 5 7.51 -6.95 41.21
N GLN A 6 8.06 -7.79 42.09
CA GLN A 6 9.33 -8.48 41.82
C GLN A 6 9.19 -9.51 40.70
N GLN A 7 8.07 -10.22 40.60
CA GLN A 7 7.85 -11.12 39.47
C GLN A 7 7.78 -10.36 38.15
N ALA A 8 7.12 -9.20 38.13
CA ALA A 8 7.08 -8.33 36.96
C ALA A 8 8.47 -7.80 36.59
N LEU A 9 9.26 -7.32 37.56
CA LEU A 9 10.63 -6.85 37.30
C LEU A 9 11.54 -7.97 36.78
N THR A 10 11.47 -9.18 37.34
CA THR A 10 12.24 -10.32 36.85
C THR A 10 11.82 -10.72 35.44
N ALA A 11 10.53 -10.74 35.13
CA ALA A 11 10.04 -11.04 33.79
C ALA A 11 10.48 -9.98 32.76
N LEU A 12 10.54 -8.72 33.16
CA LEU A 12 11.05 -7.62 32.33
C LEU A 12 12.56 -7.76 32.07
N ALA A 13 13.34 -8.10 33.11
CA ALA A 13 14.78 -8.33 33.00
C ALA A 13 15.11 -9.56 32.14
N ASP A 14 14.37 -10.67 32.29
CA ASP A 14 14.51 -11.87 31.46
C ASP A 14 14.13 -11.63 29.99
N ALA A 15 13.21 -10.69 29.74
CA ALA A 15 12.87 -10.24 28.39
C ALA A 15 13.93 -9.29 27.79
N GLY A 16 15.00 -8.97 28.51
CA GLY A 16 16.08 -8.08 28.08
C GLY A 16 15.71 -6.59 28.15
N LEU A 17 14.53 -6.24 28.67
CA LEU A 17 14.12 -4.84 28.82
C LEU A 17 14.74 -4.21 30.06
N GLY A 18 15.38 -3.06 29.88
CA GLY A 18 15.97 -2.26 30.97
C GLY A 18 17.45 -2.54 31.26
N ASN A 19 18.09 -3.44 30.52
CA ASN A 19 19.53 -3.68 30.60
C ASN A 19 20.36 -2.81 29.62
N GLU A 20 19.69 -2.15 28.68
CA GLU A 20 20.29 -1.15 27.78
C GLU A 20 20.46 0.17 28.53
N SER A 21 21.58 0.86 28.34
CA SER A 21 21.73 2.20 28.88
C SER A 21 20.69 3.13 28.24
N ALA A 22 20.25 4.17 28.96
CA ALA A 22 19.35 5.17 28.41
C ALA A 22 19.86 5.80 27.09
N ALA A 23 21.19 5.83 26.91
CA ALA A 23 21.84 6.29 25.69
C ALA A 23 21.67 5.29 24.52
N GLU A 24 21.82 3.98 24.78
CA GLU A 24 21.61 2.94 23.76
C GLU A 24 20.15 2.91 23.32
N ALA A 25 19.20 2.93 24.25
CA ALA A 25 17.78 2.98 23.93
C ALA A 25 17.40 4.24 23.11
N PHE A 26 18.02 5.39 23.41
CA PHE A 26 17.83 6.63 22.65
C PHE A 26 18.36 6.52 21.21
N VAL A 27 19.57 5.98 21.03
CA VAL A 27 20.18 5.81 19.69
C VAL A 27 19.43 4.79 18.86
N LEU A 28 19.04 3.66 19.45
CA LEU A 28 18.23 2.62 18.78
C LEU A 28 16.86 3.15 18.37
N GLY A 29 16.20 3.91 19.25
CA GLY A 29 14.93 4.56 18.92
C GLY A 29 15.06 5.58 17.79
N TYR A 30 16.16 6.34 17.76
CA TYR A 30 16.44 7.29 16.68
C TYR A 30 16.69 6.56 15.34
N GLN A 31 17.48 5.48 15.35
CA GLN A 31 17.72 4.67 14.17
C GLN A 31 16.42 4.04 13.64
N ALA A 32 15.62 3.44 14.51
CA ALA A 32 14.34 2.85 14.13
C ALA A 32 13.36 3.90 13.56
N GLY A 33 13.32 5.10 14.16
CA GLY A 33 12.53 6.21 13.66
C GLY A 33 13.00 6.70 12.28
N TYR A 34 14.31 6.78 12.08
CA TYR A 34 14.90 7.14 10.79
C TYR A 34 14.58 6.10 9.70
N ASP A 35 14.74 4.81 9.99
CA ASP A 35 14.43 3.72 9.05
C ASP A 35 12.95 3.70 8.65
N ALA A 36 12.05 3.95 9.60
CA ALA A 36 10.61 4.08 9.33
C ALA A 36 10.31 5.29 8.43
N ALA A 37 10.92 6.45 8.70
CA ALA A 37 10.75 7.65 7.89
C ALA A 37 11.29 7.47 6.47
N LEU A 38 12.45 6.84 6.32
CA LEU A 38 13.05 6.53 5.02
C LEU A 38 12.17 5.55 4.21
N THR A 39 11.65 4.51 4.87
CA THR A 39 10.74 3.54 4.25
C THR A 39 9.48 4.22 3.73
N LEU A 40 8.89 5.14 4.52
CA LEU A 40 7.73 5.92 4.10
C LEU A 40 8.05 6.82 2.90
N ALA A 41 9.19 7.52 2.93
CA ALA A 41 9.61 8.38 1.82
C ALA A 41 9.77 7.59 0.51
N ILE A 42 10.42 6.42 0.56
CA ILE A 42 10.57 5.52 -0.59
C ILE A 42 9.19 5.04 -1.09
N SER A 43 8.27 4.71 -0.19
CA SER A 43 6.92 4.28 -0.56
C SER A 43 6.14 5.39 -1.26
N ILE A 44 6.22 6.64 -0.77
CA ILE A 44 5.59 7.80 -1.39
C ILE A 44 6.19 8.07 -2.77
N GLU A 45 7.52 8.07 -2.88
CA GLU A 45 8.22 8.25 -4.16
C GLU A 45 7.81 7.16 -5.17
N THR A 46 7.78 5.90 -4.74
CA THR A 46 7.36 4.77 -5.57
C THR A 46 5.92 4.92 -6.03
N HIS A 47 5.03 5.36 -5.15
CA HIS A 47 3.61 5.56 -5.49
C HIS A 47 3.43 6.71 -6.49
N ILE A 48 4.09 7.85 -6.28
CA ILE A 48 4.03 9.03 -7.18
C ILE A 48 4.63 8.71 -8.55
N ASN A 49 5.72 7.96 -8.58
CA ASN A 49 6.39 7.56 -9.82
C ASN A 49 5.83 6.28 -10.42
N SER A 50 4.79 5.69 -9.82
CA SER A 50 4.19 4.48 -10.37
C SER A 50 3.44 4.81 -11.66
N ASN A 51 3.69 4.00 -12.69
CA ASN A 51 2.91 3.98 -13.91
C ASN A 51 1.64 3.13 -13.75
N GLU A 52 1.26 2.79 -12.51
CA GLU A 52 0.07 2.00 -12.24
C GLU A 52 -1.16 2.91 -12.31
N PRO A 53 -2.20 2.53 -13.06
CA PRO A 53 -3.42 3.32 -13.14
C PRO A 53 -4.13 3.36 -11.78
N THR A 54 -4.62 4.54 -11.42
CA THR A 54 -5.42 4.77 -10.21
C THR A 54 -6.80 4.11 -10.32
N ASP A 55 -7.46 3.87 -9.18
CA ASP A 55 -8.80 3.28 -9.17
C ASP A 55 -9.83 4.11 -9.95
N GLU A 56 -9.74 5.44 -9.89
CA GLU A 56 -10.60 6.36 -10.64
C GLU A 56 -10.37 6.25 -12.17
N GLU A 57 -9.11 6.16 -12.61
CA GLU A 57 -8.79 5.95 -14.02
C GLU A 57 -9.29 4.59 -14.52
N ILE A 58 -9.13 3.55 -13.70
CA ILE A 58 -9.63 2.21 -13.98
C ILE A 58 -11.16 2.22 -14.11
N GLU A 59 -11.88 2.85 -13.18
CA GLU A 59 -13.34 2.92 -13.21
C GLU A 59 -13.84 3.73 -14.41
N THR A 60 -13.23 4.89 -14.68
CA THR A 60 -13.58 5.72 -15.83
C THR A 60 -13.38 4.97 -17.15
N CYS A 61 -12.25 4.27 -17.29
CA CYS A 61 -11.96 3.45 -18.47
C CYS A 61 -12.92 2.26 -18.59
N ALA A 62 -13.23 1.58 -17.49
CA ALA A 62 -14.17 0.46 -17.45
C ALA A 62 -15.59 0.89 -17.86
N ARG A 63 -16.07 2.02 -17.34
CA ARG A 63 -17.36 2.63 -17.74
C ARG A 63 -17.37 2.99 -19.21
N GLY A 64 -16.28 3.54 -19.74
CA GLY A 64 -16.13 3.84 -21.16
C GLY A 64 -16.19 2.59 -22.04
N PHE A 65 -15.49 1.52 -21.67
CA PHE A 65 -15.57 0.24 -22.36
C PHE A 65 -16.97 -0.36 -22.34
N PHE A 66 -17.62 -0.35 -21.18
CA PHE A 66 -18.99 -0.85 -21.02
C PHE A 66 -19.98 -0.09 -21.90
N GLN A 67 -19.98 1.24 -21.87
CA GLN A 67 -20.88 2.07 -22.67
C GLN A 67 -20.63 1.93 -24.19
N GLY A 68 -19.41 1.60 -24.59
CA GLY A 68 -19.06 1.32 -25.98
C GLY A 68 -19.54 -0.05 -26.48
N THR A 69 -20.03 -0.94 -25.60
CA THR A 69 -20.57 -2.24 -26.00
C THR A 69 -22.05 -2.16 -26.40
N PRO A 70 -22.47 -2.84 -27.48
CA PRO A 70 -23.88 -2.97 -27.80
C PRO A 70 -24.60 -3.78 -26.71
N GLY A 71 -25.60 -3.20 -26.04
CA GLY A 71 -26.32 -3.87 -24.97
C GLY A 71 -26.79 -2.91 -23.86
N PRO A 72 -26.95 -3.38 -22.60
CA PRO A 72 -27.41 -2.56 -21.50
C PRO A 72 -26.50 -1.35 -21.30
N THR A 73 -27.08 -0.15 -21.24
CA THR A 73 -26.36 1.12 -21.25
C THR A 73 -26.09 1.68 -19.86
N ASN A 74 -26.74 1.14 -18.82
CA ASN A 74 -26.59 1.64 -17.46
C ASN A 74 -25.57 0.80 -16.67
N TRP A 75 -24.45 1.45 -16.34
CA TRP A 75 -23.39 0.85 -15.53
C TRP A 75 -23.88 0.46 -14.14
N ASP A 76 -24.78 1.25 -13.55
CA ASP A 76 -25.20 1.03 -12.16
C ASP A 76 -26.05 -0.23 -12.01
N ASP A 77 -26.79 -0.59 -13.07
CA ASP A 77 -27.62 -1.80 -13.15
C ASP A 77 -26.80 -3.08 -13.44
N CYS A 78 -25.50 -2.93 -13.69
CA CYS A 78 -24.61 -4.05 -14.01
C CYS A 78 -24.32 -4.89 -12.75
N SER A 79 -24.27 -6.22 -12.92
CA SER A 79 -23.93 -7.13 -11.82
C SER A 79 -22.50 -6.88 -11.32
N GLU A 80 -22.23 -7.14 -10.04
CA GLU A 80 -20.89 -6.93 -9.47
C GLU A 80 -19.83 -7.77 -10.20
N VAL A 81 -20.14 -9.02 -10.54
CA VAL A 81 -19.22 -9.89 -11.31
C VAL A 81 -18.89 -9.29 -12.67
N SER A 82 -19.88 -8.69 -13.34
CA SER A 82 -19.66 -8.00 -14.61
C SER A 82 -18.85 -6.71 -14.43
N LYS A 83 -19.12 -5.91 -13.39
CA LYS A 83 -18.31 -4.70 -13.07
C LYS A 83 -16.85 -5.06 -12.82
N GLN A 84 -16.58 -6.10 -12.04
CA GLN A 84 -15.22 -6.60 -11.79
C GLN A 84 -14.51 -7.04 -13.08
N ALA A 85 -15.22 -7.68 -14.01
CA ALA A 85 -14.64 -8.04 -15.31
C ALA A 85 -14.21 -6.82 -16.13
N TRP A 86 -15.04 -5.76 -16.15
CA TRP A 86 -14.72 -4.50 -16.84
C TRP A 86 -13.57 -3.73 -16.17
N LEU A 87 -13.56 -3.65 -14.84
CA LEU A 87 -12.45 -3.05 -14.08
C LEU A 87 -11.13 -3.76 -14.35
N HIS A 88 -11.14 -5.09 -14.38
CA HIS A 88 -9.94 -5.87 -14.68
C HIS A 88 -9.44 -5.67 -16.12
N ALA A 89 -10.36 -5.59 -17.10
CA ALA A 89 -10.00 -5.27 -18.48
C ALA A 89 -9.40 -3.86 -18.60
N ALA A 90 -10.01 -2.86 -17.95
CA ALA A 90 -9.52 -1.48 -17.90
C ALA A 90 -8.12 -1.38 -17.27
N LYS A 91 -7.90 -2.02 -16.13
CA LYS A 91 -6.58 -2.06 -15.46
C LYS A 91 -5.49 -2.60 -16.39
N LYS A 92 -5.76 -3.69 -17.11
CA LYS A 92 -4.81 -4.27 -18.06
C LYS A 92 -4.54 -3.36 -19.26
N ALA A 93 -5.58 -2.74 -19.82
CA ALA A 93 -5.44 -1.83 -20.96
C ALA A 93 -4.59 -0.59 -20.59
N LEU A 94 -4.89 0.04 -19.45
CA LEU A 94 -4.16 1.22 -18.97
C LEU A 94 -2.71 0.90 -18.64
N ALA A 95 -2.44 -0.23 -17.96
CA ALA A 95 -1.08 -0.68 -17.69
C ALA A 95 -0.27 -0.90 -18.99
N ALA A 96 -0.90 -1.47 -20.04
CA ALA A 96 -0.26 -1.64 -21.34
C ALA A 96 0.05 -0.29 -22.01
N VAL A 97 -0.87 0.68 -21.95
CA VAL A 97 -0.66 2.04 -22.48
C VAL A 97 0.48 2.75 -21.76
N ASN A 98 0.53 2.68 -20.43
CA ASN A 98 1.61 3.31 -19.66
C ASN A 98 2.98 2.66 -19.96
N ALA A 99 3.00 1.34 -20.15
CA ALA A 99 4.21 0.62 -20.56
C ALA A 99 4.67 0.99 -21.98
N MET A 100 3.75 1.32 -22.90
CA MET A 100 4.10 1.81 -24.25
C MET A 100 4.67 3.23 -24.20
N LYS A 101 4.05 4.14 -23.45
CA LYS A 101 4.55 5.53 -23.27
C LYS A 101 5.98 5.56 -22.72
N THR A 102 6.30 4.65 -21.82
CA THR A 102 7.66 4.55 -21.23
C THR A 102 8.70 4.13 -22.26
N LYS A 103 8.33 3.35 -23.28
CA LYS A 103 9.26 2.87 -24.33
C LYS A 103 9.47 3.88 -25.45
N GLU A 104 8.52 4.78 -25.70
CA GLU A 104 8.65 5.84 -26.72
C GLU A 104 9.48 7.04 -26.24
N GLN A 105 9.71 7.15 -24.93
CA GLN A 105 10.49 8.24 -24.30
C GLN A 105 11.97 7.87 -24.06
N GLN A 106 12.40 6.65 -24.41
CA GLN A 106 13.79 6.17 -24.34
C GLN A 106 14.43 6.17 -25.73
#